data_AF-A0A3D1AGR0-F1
#
_entry.id   AF-A0A3D1AGR0-F1
#
_cell.length_a   1.000
_cell.length_b   1.000
_cell.length_c   1.000
_cell.angle_alpha   90.00
_cell.angle_beta   90.00
_cell.angle_gamma   90.00
#
_symmetry.space_group_name_H-M   'P 1'
#
loop_
_entity.id
_entity.type
_entity.pdbx_description
1 polymer ?
#
loop_
_entity_poly.entity_id
_entity_poly.type
_entity_poly.pdbx_seq_one_letter_code
_entity_poly.pdbx_strand_id
1 'polypeptide(L)'
;MRSVYFIFSLLWGLACVVSAQEVNSDHWTATDALGRKVRAYRDAGDKRKDKFVAMFYWTWHQGNDDTTYQNKNITEIVRKYPEAMKDYNHPAWGDKKPGFFFWEEPLFGYYKTTDKWVLRKHAEMLADAGVDAVFFDCTNGSLTWQESYEALMETWDQA
;
A
#
# COMPACT_ATOMS: atom_id res chain seq x y z
N MET A 1 57.03 -55.10 13.03
CA MET A 1 56.07 -54.02 13.34
C MET A 1 55.43 -53.58 12.03
N ARG A 2 54.10 -53.67 11.91
CA ARG A 2 53.35 -53.31 10.69
C ARG A 2 53.03 -51.82 10.73
N SER A 3 53.47 -51.06 9.73
CA SER A 3 53.01 -49.68 9.53
C SER A 3 51.81 -49.70 8.58
N VAL A 4 50.66 -49.25 9.08
CA VAL A 4 49.43 -49.04 8.32
C VAL A 4 49.41 -47.59 7.87
N TYR A 5 49.27 -47.33 6.57
CA TYR A 5 49.09 -45.98 6.03
C TYR A 5 47.59 -45.69 5.93
N PHE A 6 47.11 -44.68 6.67
CA PHE A 6 45.76 -44.13 6.52
C PHE A 6 45.78 -43.05 5.43
N ILE A 7 45.05 -43.27 4.34
CA ILE A 7 44.78 -42.24 3.34
C ILE A 7 43.52 -41.51 3.80
N PHE A 8 43.68 -40.26 4.24
CA PHE A 8 42.56 -39.34 4.45
C PHE A 8 42.19 -38.71 3.10
N SER A 9 41.14 -39.20 2.46
CA SER A 9 40.51 -38.52 1.32
C SER A 9 39.69 -37.35 1.86
N LEU A 10 40.19 -36.12 1.67
CA LEU A 10 39.49 -34.89 2.01
C LEU A 10 38.48 -34.58 0.88
N LEU A 11 37.23 -35.00 1.06
CA LEU A 11 36.12 -34.58 0.20
C LEU A 11 35.76 -33.13 0.55
N TRP A 12 36.29 -32.18 -0.22
CA TRP A 12 35.79 -30.80 -0.24
C TRP A 12 34.40 -30.81 -0.88
N GLY A 13 33.37 -30.82 -0.03
CA GLY A 13 32.02 -30.51 -0.46
C GLY A 13 31.95 -29.07 -0.92
N LEU A 14 31.70 -28.83 -2.21
CA LEU A 14 31.25 -27.53 -2.70
C LEU A 14 29.90 -27.23 -2.05
N ALA A 15 29.91 -26.42 -1.00
CA ALA A 15 28.72 -25.73 -0.55
C ALA A 15 28.35 -24.73 -1.65
N CYS A 16 27.42 -25.09 -2.53
CA CYS A 16 26.72 -24.10 -3.34
C CYS A 16 25.97 -23.18 -2.37
N VAL A 17 26.52 -21.99 -2.15
CA VAL A 17 25.77 -20.90 -1.53
C VAL A 17 24.66 -20.57 -2.52
N VAL A 18 23.45 -21.04 -2.22
CA VAL A 18 22.25 -20.56 -2.91
C VAL A 18 22.12 -19.11 -2.50
N SER A 19 22.53 -18.20 -3.39
CA SER A 19 22.21 -16.80 -3.24
C SER A 19 20.69 -16.69 -3.32
N ALA A 20 20.06 -16.22 -2.24
CA ALA A 20 18.67 -15.81 -2.32
C ALA A 20 18.56 -14.76 -3.45
N GLN A 21 17.57 -14.91 -4.31
CA GLN A 21 17.33 -13.93 -5.36
C GLN A 21 16.96 -12.60 -4.71
N GLU A 22 17.70 -11.55 -5.04
CA GLU A 22 17.41 -10.21 -4.56
C GLU A 22 16.04 -9.77 -5.13
N VAL A 23 15.15 -9.32 -4.26
CA VAL A 23 13.82 -8.83 -4.66
C VAL A 23 13.99 -7.40 -5.14
N ASN A 24 13.64 -7.15 -6.40
CA ASN A 24 13.67 -5.82 -7.00
C ASN A 24 12.30 -5.50 -7.63
N SER A 25 11.66 -4.44 -7.14
CA SER A 25 10.35 -3.96 -7.58
C SER A 25 10.36 -3.37 -9.00
N ASP A 26 11.51 -2.96 -9.54
CA ASP A 26 11.65 -2.52 -10.94
C ASP A 26 11.32 -3.63 -11.95
N HIS A 27 11.34 -4.88 -11.52
CA HIS A 27 10.99 -6.04 -12.36
C HIS A 27 9.52 -6.47 -12.22
N TRP A 28 8.75 -5.82 -11.36
CA TRP A 28 7.35 -6.18 -11.17
C TRP A 28 6.52 -5.76 -12.38
N THR A 29 5.47 -6.54 -12.64
CA THR A 29 4.46 -6.22 -13.65
C THR A 29 3.10 -6.18 -12.99
N ALA A 30 2.26 -5.23 -13.41
CA ALA A 30 0.91 -5.08 -12.88
C ALA A 30 -0.11 -4.95 -14.01
N THR A 31 -1.27 -5.54 -13.77
CA THR A 31 -2.47 -5.38 -14.60
C THR A 31 -3.60 -4.99 -13.68
N ASP A 32 -4.33 -3.91 -14.00
CA ASP A 32 -5.46 -3.50 -13.19
C ASP A 32 -6.76 -4.25 -13.53
N ALA A 33 -7.83 -3.97 -12.78
CA ALA A 33 -9.13 -4.61 -12.95
C ALA A 33 -9.79 -4.36 -14.32
N LEU A 34 -9.36 -3.34 -15.08
CA LEU A 34 -9.83 -3.08 -16.45
C LEU A 34 -8.94 -3.76 -17.51
N GLY A 35 -7.95 -4.54 -17.10
CA GLY A 35 -7.02 -5.22 -18.00
C GLY A 35 -5.90 -4.32 -18.53
N ARG A 36 -5.75 -3.09 -18.01
CA ARG A 36 -4.66 -2.18 -18.42
C ARG A 36 -3.37 -2.64 -17.75
N LYS A 37 -2.28 -2.66 -18.51
CA LYS A 37 -0.96 -3.09 -18.05
C LYS A 37 -0.04 -1.91 -17.84
N VAL A 38 0.82 -1.99 -16.83
CA VAL A 38 1.95 -1.06 -16.70
C VAL A 38 2.85 -1.15 -17.94
N ARG A 39 3.47 -0.02 -18.30
CA ARG A 39 4.33 0.03 -19.50
C ARG A 39 5.54 -0.89 -19.32
N ALA A 40 5.83 -1.67 -20.35
CA ALA A 40 7.04 -2.48 -20.37
C ALA A 40 8.28 -1.60 -20.61
N TYR A 41 9.46 -2.10 -20.25
CA TYR A 41 10.72 -1.38 -20.44
C TYR A 41 10.93 -0.91 -21.88
N ARG A 42 10.56 -1.72 -22.89
CA ARG A 42 10.65 -1.33 -24.32
C ARG A 42 9.90 -0.03 -24.66
N ASP A 43 8.85 0.29 -23.91
CA ASP A 43 7.96 1.43 -24.13
C ASP A 43 8.25 2.60 -23.17
N ALA A 44 8.80 2.30 -21.99
CA ALA A 44 9.12 3.27 -20.94
C ALA A 44 10.57 3.79 -21.02
N GLY A 45 11.52 2.93 -21.40
CA GLY A 45 12.95 3.18 -21.36
C GLY A 45 13.51 3.20 -19.94
N ASP A 46 14.73 3.72 -19.81
CA ASP A 46 15.41 3.88 -18.52
C ASP A 46 14.73 4.91 -17.62
N LYS A 47 14.91 4.76 -16.30
CA LYS A 47 14.53 5.80 -15.33
C LYS A 47 15.22 7.11 -15.69
N ARG A 48 14.43 8.17 -15.82
CA ARG A 48 14.94 9.50 -16.15
C ARG A 48 15.74 10.04 -14.98
N LYS A 49 17.01 10.35 -15.23
CA LYS A 49 17.85 11.08 -14.27
C LYS A 49 17.24 12.45 -13.99
N ASP A 50 17.39 12.93 -12.76
CA ASP A 50 16.94 14.25 -12.32
C ASP A 50 15.42 14.50 -12.43
N LYS A 51 14.63 13.43 -12.34
CA LYS A 51 13.17 13.50 -12.25
C LYS A 51 12.69 12.86 -10.94
N PHE A 52 11.73 13.54 -10.31
CA PHE A 52 11.09 13.11 -9.08
C PHE A 52 9.60 12.87 -9.33
N VAL A 53 9.06 11.85 -8.68
CA VAL A 53 7.64 11.53 -8.65
C VAL A 53 7.11 11.87 -7.26
N ALA A 54 6.11 12.73 -7.21
CA ALA A 54 5.41 13.05 -5.98
C ALA A 54 3.94 12.67 -6.04
N MET A 55 3.36 12.33 -4.89
CA MET A 55 1.96 11.92 -4.78
C MET A 55 1.20 12.70 -3.70
N PHE A 56 -0.06 13.05 -3.99
CA PHE A 56 -0.99 13.51 -2.97
C PHE A 56 -1.40 12.37 -2.05
N TYR A 57 -1.36 12.61 -0.75
CA TYR A 57 -1.63 11.62 0.28
C TYR A 57 -2.63 12.15 1.31
N TRP A 58 -3.70 11.39 1.55
CA TRP A 58 -4.78 11.79 2.45
C TRP A 58 -4.56 11.29 3.88
N THR A 59 -4.62 12.21 4.85
CA THR A 59 -4.40 11.95 6.28
C THR A 59 -5.66 12.13 7.13
N TRP A 60 -6.82 12.32 6.49
CA TRP A 60 -8.06 12.70 7.17
C TRP A 60 -8.82 11.58 7.88
N HIS A 61 -8.45 10.30 7.70
CA HIS A 61 -9.09 9.17 8.40
C HIS A 61 -8.51 9.00 9.82
N GLN A 62 -8.83 9.96 10.70
CA GLN A 62 -8.39 10.00 12.10
C GLN A 62 -9.51 10.39 13.06
N GLY A 63 -9.21 10.40 14.36
CA GLY A 63 -10.13 10.73 15.43
C GLY A 63 -10.86 9.52 16.01
N ASN A 64 -11.94 9.79 16.74
CA ASN A 64 -12.73 8.77 17.43
C ASN A 64 -13.77 8.16 16.49
N ASP A 65 -13.84 6.83 16.46
CA ASP A 65 -14.85 6.14 15.67
C ASP A 65 -16.12 5.98 16.46
N ASP A 66 -17.24 6.20 15.77
CA ASP A 66 -18.51 5.65 16.16
C ASP A 66 -18.56 4.18 15.74
N THR A 67 -18.18 3.28 16.66
CA THR A 67 -18.17 1.83 16.43
C THR A 67 -19.57 1.23 16.30
N THR A 68 -20.62 2.02 16.55
CA THR A 68 -22.00 1.59 16.36
C THR A 68 -22.47 1.74 14.91
N TYR A 69 -21.70 2.45 14.08
CA TYR A 69 -22.01 2.69 12.68
C TYR A 69 -21.01 1.99 11.76
N GLN A 70 -21.53 1.17 10.83
CA GLN A 70 -20.69 0.44 9.89
C GLN A 70 -20.26 1.31 8.71
N ASN A 71 -19.03 1.09 8.24
CA ASN A 71 -18.54 1.66 6.99
C ASN A 71 -19.40 1.15 5.82
N LYS A 72 -19.67 2.02 4.86
CA LYS A 72 -20.49 1.71 3.68
C LYS A 72 -19.63 1.67 2.42
N ASN A 73 -19.64 0.54 1.72
CA ASN A 73 -19.07 0.40 0.40
C ASN A 73 -20.07 0.90 -0.67
N ILE A 74 -19.74 2.00 -1.33
CA ILE A 74 -20.58 2.61 -2.36
C ILE A 74 -20.74 1.66 -3.54
N THR A 75 -19.68 1.00 -3.99
CA THR A 75 -19.77 0.09 -5.13
C THR A 75 -20.68 -1.10 -4.85
N GLU A 76 -20.63 -1.69 -3.67
CA GLU A 76 -21.56 -2.76 -3.27
C GLU A 76 -23.01 -2.26 -3.25
N ILE A 77 -23.25 -1.08 -2.66
CA ILE A 77 -24.58 -0.47 -2.61
C ILE A 77 -25.11 -0.25 -4.03
N VAL A 78 -24.32 0.34 -4.92
CA VAL A 78 -24.75 0.68 -6.29
C VAL A 78 -24.90 -0.55 -7.17
N ARG A 79 -24.09 -1.61 -6.97
CA ARG A 79 -24.28 -2.90 -7.66
C ARG A 79 -25.59 -3.57 -7.25
N LYS A 80 -26.00 -3.43 -5.99
CA LYS A 80 -27.23 -4.05 -5.46
C LYS A 80 -28.48 -3.19 -5.69
N TYR A 81 -28.33 -1.88 -5.62
CA TYR A 81 -29.39 -0.86 -5.69
C TYR A 81 -28.96 0.29 -6.62
N PRO A 82 -28.89 0.06 -7.94
CA PRO A 82 -28.42 1.07 -8.90
C PRO A 82 -29.28 2.35 -8.92
N GLU A 83 -30.56 2.24 -8.58
CA GLU A 83 -31.49 3.36 -8.42
C GLU A 83 -31.09 4.32 -7.29
N ALA A 84 -30.34 3.85 -6.28
CA ALA A 84 -29.93 4.65 -5.14
C ALA A 84 -29.08 5.87 -5.55
N MET A 85 -28.32 5.77 -6.66
CA MET A 85 -27.53 6.89 -7.20
C MET A 85 -28.38 8.10 -7.60
N LYS A 86 -29.68 7.90 -7.88
CA LYS A 86 -30.60 8.96 -8.28
C LYS A 86 -31.47 9.46 -7.12
N ASP A 87 -31.36 8.83 -5.94
CA ASP A 87 -32.16 9.16 -4.77
C ASP A 87 -31.26 9.27 -3.53
N TYR A 88 -31.00 10.52 -3.13
CA TYR A 88 -30.25 10.85 -1.91
C TYR A 88 -30.85 10.26 -0.64
N ASN A 89 -32.17 9.99 -0.63
CA ASN A 89 -32.88 9.44 0.52
C ASN A 89 -33.12 7.95 0.42
N HIS A 90 -32.56 7.27 -0.58
CA HIS A 90 -32.68 5.83 -0.72
C HIS A 90 -32.19 5.11 0.55
N PRO A 91 -32.95 4.16 1.11
CA PRO A 91 -32.61 3.51 2.38
C PRO A 91 -31.27 2.76 2.36
N ALA A 92 -30.77 2.37 1.19
CA ALA A 92 -29.45 1.74 1.07
C ALA A 92 -28.30 2.65 1.56
N TRP A 93 -28.46 3.98 1.46
CA TRP A 93 -27.49 4.93 2.00
C TRP A 93 -27.49 4.98 3.53
N GLY A 94 -28.51 4.44 4.19
CA GLY A 94 -28.67 4.52 5.65
C GLY A 94 -29.21 5.87 6.11
N ASP A 95 -29.21 6.03 7.43
CA ASP A 95 -29.80 7.15 8.16
C ASP A 95 -28.78 8.23 8.55
N LYS A 96 -27.48 7.89 8.62
CA LYS A 96 -26.41 8.83 8.97
C LYS A 96 -25.91 9.60 7.76
N LYS A 97 -26.13 10.92 7.76
CA LYS A 97 -25.74 11.85 6.69
C LYS A 97 -25.10 13.12 7.30
N PRO A 98 -23.76 13.30 7.26
CA PRO A 98 -22.78 12.43 6.60
C PRO A 98 -22.45 11.17 7.41
N GLY A 99 -22.23 10.05 6.71
CA GLY A 99 -21.72 8.80 7.26
C GLY A 99 -20.34 8.46 6.70
N PHE A 100 -19.80 7.29 7.04
CA PHE A 100 -18.54 6.80 6.49
C PHE A 100 -18.77 5.98 5.21
N PHE A 101 -18.44 6.57 4.07
CA PHE A 101 -18.63 5.98 2.75
C PHE A 101 -17.29 5.84 2.03
N PHE A 102 -17.06 4.67 1.43
CA PHE A 102 -15.87 4.34 0.68
C PHE A 102 -16.26 3.83 -0.69
N TRP A 103 -15.55 4.22 -1.74
CA TRP A 103 -15.86 3.76 -3.10
C TRP A 103 -15.74 2.24 -3.24
N GLU A 104 -14.73 1.64 -2.62
CA GLU A 104 -14.52 0.21 -2.47
C GLU A 104 -13.86 -0.06 -1.11
N GLU A 105 -13.72 -1.33 -0.71
CA GLU A 105 -12.90 -1.69 0.44
C GLU A 105 -11.39 -1.53 0.10
N PRO A 106 -10.61 -0.75 0.87
CA PRO A 106 -9.17 -0.65 0.68
C PRO A 106 -8.46 -1.98 0.94
N LEU A 107 -7.26 -2.16 0.38
CA LEU A 107 -6.47 -3.39 0.53
C LEU A 107 -6.24 -3.79 2.00
N PHE A 108 -6.06 -2.81 2.88
CA PHE A 108 -5.85 -3.02 4.32
C PHE A 108 -7.13 -2.81 5.14
N GLY A 109 -8.30 -2.95 4.52
CA GLY A 109 -9.60 -2.69 5.12
C GLY A 109 -9.86 -1.21 5.38
N TYR A 110 -10.89 -0.90 6.16
CA TYR A 110 -11.24 0.47 6.54
C TYR A 110 -10.37 0.99 7.69
N TYR A 111 -9.09 1.23 7.40
CA TYR A 111 -8.07 1.62 8.37
C TYR A 111 -8.14 3.12 8.75
N LYS A 112 -7.46 3.45 9.85
CA LYS A 112 -7.12 4.83 10.20
C LYS A 112 -5.74 5.20 9.70
N THR A 113 -5.56 6.47 9.35
CA THR A 113 -4.24 7.02 9.00
C THR A 113 -3.34 7.25 10.23
N THR A 114 -3.68 6.64 11.37
CA THR A 114 -2.84 6.52 12.57
C THR A 114 -2.36 5.08 12.83
N ASP A 115 -2.82 4.09 12.06
CA ASP A 115 -2.36 2.71 12.18
C ASP A 115 -0.93 2.57 11.61
N LYS A 116 0.05 2.41 12.52
CA LYS A 116 1.46 2.31 12.16
C LYS A 116 1.79 1.10 11.30
N TRP A 117 1.07 -0.03 11.43
CA TRP A 117 1.31 -1.19 10.59
C TRP A 117 0.90 -0.88 9.14
N VAL A 118 -0.27 -0.26 8.94
CA VAL A 118 -0.73 0.16 7.61
C VAL A 118 0.18 1.23 7.02
N LEU A 119 0.58 2.23 7.82
CA LEU A 119 1.49 3.29 7.38
C LEU A 119 2.83 2.73 6.93
N ARG A 120 3.38 1.72 7.61
CA ARG A 120 4.60 1.04 7.17
C ARG A 120 4.39 0.33 5.83
N LYS A 121 3.25 -0.33 5.63
CA LYS A 121 2.91 -0.96 4.33
C LYS A 121 2.77 0.05 3.21
N HIS A 122 2.21 1.23 3.47
CA HIS A 122 2.21 2.31 2.48
C HIS A 122 3.62 2.79 2.15
N ALA A 123 4.49 2.98 3.12
CA ALA A 123 5.89 3.37 2.85
C ALA A 123 6.58 2.35 1.92
N GLU A 124 6.45 1.06 2.23
CA GLU A 124 6.98 -0.05 1.40
C GLU A 124 6.41 0.02 -0.04
N MET A 125 5.08 0.11 -0.18
CA MET A 125 4.42 0.16 -1.50
C MET A 125 4.79 1.40 -2.32
N LEU A 126 4.98 2.55 -1.66
CA LEU A 126 5.35 3.82 -2.31
C LEU A 126 6.80 3.81 -2.75
N ALA A 127 7.70 3.26 -1.92
CA ALA A 127 9.09 3.06 -2.27
C ALA A 127 9.22 2.11 -3.47
N ASP A 128 8.49 0.99 -3.47
CA ASP A 128 8.44 0.04 -4.59
C ASP A 128 7.85 0.64 -5.87
N ALA A 129 6.94 1.60 -5.75
CA ALA A 129 6.40 2.36 -6.88
C ALA A 129 7.34 3.48 -7.36
N GLY A 130 8.46 3.73 -6.67
CA GLY A 130 9.41 4.80 -6.99
C GLY A 130 8.89 6.20 -6.71
N VAL A 131 8.02 6.37 -5.71
CA VAL A 131 7.54 7.69 -5.25
C VAL A 131 8.59 8.32 -4.35
N ASP A 132 9.07 9.50 -4.71
CA ASP A 132 10.14 10.20 -4.01
C ASP A 132 9.63 11.13 -2.89
N ALA A 133 8.38 11.60 -2.99
CA ALA A 133 7.78 12.50 -2.02
C ALA A 133 6.26 12.38 -1.94
N VAL A 134 5.70 12.72 -0.78
CA VAL A 134 4.25 12.87 -0.61
C VAL A 134 3.88 14.28 -0.17
N PHE A 135 2.71 14.73 -0.59
CA PHE A 135 2.11 16.00 -0.19
C PHE A 135 0.78 15.73 0.51
N PHE A 136 0.62 16.24 1.72
CA PHE A 136 -0.62 16.02 2.47
C PHE A 136 -1.76 16.90 1.98
N ASP A 137 -2.94 16.30 1.90
CA ASP A 137 -4.17 17.04 1.69
C ASP A 137 -4.62 17.76 2.98
N CYS A 138 -4.48 19.08 2.98
CA CYS A 138 -4.91 19.97 4.06
C CYS A 138 -5.99 20.96 3.56
N THR A 139 -6.85 20.53 2.63
CA THR A 139 -7.85 21.42 1.99
C THR A 139 -9.12 21.67 2.83
N ASN A 140 -9.30 20.96 3.94
CA ASN A 140 -10.53 21.04 4.76
C ASN A 140 -10.45 22.10 5.86
N GLY A 141 -10.44 23.38 5.47
CA GLY A 141 -10.39 24.52 6.38
C GLY A 141 -9.03 24.66 7.07
N SER A 142 -9.01 24.69 8.40
CA SER A 142 -7.78 24.81 9.20
C SER A 142 -7.23 23.45 9.66
N LEU A 143 -7.78 22.34 9.18
CA LEU A 143 -7.38 21.00 9.58
C LEU A 143 -6.15 20.54 8.79
N THR A 144 -5.09 20.23 9.53
CA THR A 144 -3.84 19.67 8.98
C THR A 144 -3.71 18.17 9.23
N TRP A 145 -4.60 17.60 10.04
CA TRP A 145 -4.61 16.18 10.41
C TRP A 145 -3.37 15.73 11.19
N GLN A 146 -3.06 16.47 12.26
CA GLN A 146 -1.83 16.33 13.05
C GLN A 146 -1.54 14.91 13.53
N GLU A 147 -2.49 14.25 14.18
CA GLU A 147 -2.28 12.90 14.71
C GLU A 147 -1.82 11.92 13.61
N SER A 148 -2.39 12.05 12.41
CA SER A 148 -2.05 11.19 11.27
C SER A 148 -0.70 11.50 10.66
N TYR A 149 -0.36 12.78 10.41
CA TYR A 149 0.96 13.08 9.83
C TYR A 149 2.08 12.81 10.83
N GLU A 150 1.86 12.98 12.13
CA GLU A 150 2.87 12.65 13.16
C GLU A 150 3.09 11.14 13.22
N ALA A 151 2.02 10.33 13.25
CA ALA A 151 2.12 8.88 13.20
C ALA A 151 2.82 8.41 11.91
N LEU A 152 2.52 9.05 10.77
CA LEU A 152 3.16 8.78 9.49
C LEU A 152 4.65 9.09 9.54
N MET A 153 5.04 10.30 9.94
CA MET A 153 6.45 10.71 10.02
C MET A 153 7.24 9.79 10.95
N GLU A 154 6.72 9.50 12.14
CA GLU A 154 7.36 8.60 13.11
C GLU A 154 7.54 7.19 12.54
N THR A 155 6.54 6.67 11.83
CA THR A 155 6.59 5.32 11.25
C THR A 155 7.54 5.25 10.06
N TRP A 156 7.52 6.25 9.19
CA TRP A 156 8.29 6.27 7.94
C TRP A 156 9.77 6.57 8.17
N ASP A 157 10.12 7.26 9.26
CA ASP A 157 11.52 7.43 9.69
C ASP A 157 12.18 6.10 10.10
N GLN A 158 11.38 5.10 10.46
CA GLN A 158 11.83 3.75 10.86
C GLN A 158 11.76 2.72 9.72
N ALA A 159 11.31 3.14 8.53
CA ALA A 159 11.03 2.24 7.42
C ALA A 159 12.30 1.85 6.67
#